data_AF-A0A8T1YQZ1-F1
#
_entry.id   AF-A0A8T1YQZ1-F1
#
_cell.length_a   1.000
_cell.length_b   1.000
_cell.length_c   1.000
_cell.angle_alpha   90.00
_cell.angle_beta   90.00
_cell.angle_gamma   90.00
#
_symmetry.space_group_name_H-M   'P 1'
#
loop_
_entity.id
_entity.type
_entity.pdbx_description
1 polymer ?
#
loop_
_entity_poly.entity_id
_entity_poly.type
_entity_poly.pdbx_seq_one_letter_code
_entity_poly.pdbx_strand_id
1 'polypeptide(L)'
;MSSPDIVGILENTKELDRLRKEQEEVLVEINKMHKKLQASPEIVEKPGDISLAKLKNLYIQAKELSENEVTVSNILLTQLDLLLPYGPTGQQRRKLGVAEGNDQKRKRMKVDSDVIRLSPSMRNQIEAYASLKGEQVAARVTAESAEKDEWFVVKVIHFDRETKEVEVLDEEPGDDEEGSGQRTYKLPMSCILPFPKRNDPSNTQEFSTGKHVLAVYPGTTALYKATVVSTPRKVSFFVTNICIYL
;
A
#
# COMPACT_ATOMS: atom_id res chain seq x y z
N MET A 1 -19.73 1.74 -33.70
CA MET A 1 -18.89 1.80 -32.49
C MET A 1 -19.66 2.57 -31.45
N SER A 2 -20.27 1.88 -30.48
CA SER A 2 -20.98 2.56 -29.38
C SER A 2 -19.97 3.37 -28.57
N SER A 3 -20.30 4.62 -28.29
CA SER A 3 -19.46 5.46 -27.43
C SER A 3 -19.25 4.77 -26.09
N PRO A 4 -18.03 4.79 -25.54
CA PRO A 4 -17.81 4.31 -24.19
C PRO A 4 -18.75 5.03 -23.21
N ASP A 5 -19.41 4.28 -22.33
CA ASP A 5 -20.35 4.80 -21.34
C ASP A 5 -19.61 5.52 -20.20
N ILE A 6 -18.95 6.63 -20.56
CA ILE A 6 -18.18 7.48 -19.65
C ILE A 6 -19.10 8.08 -18.59
N VAL A 7 -20.38 8.31 -18.92
CA VAL A 7 -21.38 8.83 -17.98
C VAL A 7 -21.63 7.81 -16.87
N GLY A 8 -21.91 6.55 -17.21
CA GLY A 8 -22.08 5.48 -16.22
C GLY A 8 -20.85 5.26 -15.33
N ILE A 9 -19.65 5.37 -15.89
CA ILE A 9 -18.39 5.27 -15.10
C ILE A 9 -18.30 6.41 -14.08
N LEU A 10 -18.62 7.65 -14.48
CA LEU A 10 -18.59 8.80 -13.58
C LEU A 10 -19.66 8.71 -12.48
N GLU A 11 -20.84 8.17 -12.80
CA GLU A 11 -21.90 7.93 -11.82
C GLU A 11 -21.50 6.86 -10.80
N ASN A 12 -20.97 5.72 -11.25
CA ASN A 12 -20.48 4.67 -10.36
C ASN A 12 -19.32 5.16 -9.47
N THR A 13 -18.44 6.02 -10.00
CA THR A 13 -17.36 6.62 -9.20
C THR A 13 -17.91 7.50 -8.07
N LYS A 14 -18.95 8.31 -8.36
CA LYS A 14 -19.61 9.11 -7.32
C LYS A 14 -20.30 8.24 -6.27
N GLU A 15 -20.90 7.13 -6.70
CA GLU A 15 -21.54 6.18 -5.80
C GLU A 15 -20.51 5.50 -4.89
N LEU A 16 -19.30 5.18 -5.37
CA LEU A 16 -18.21 4.70 -4.51
C LEU A 16 -17.81 5.72 -3.45
N ASP A 17 -17.66 6.99 -3.82
CA ASP A 17 -17.31 8.04 -2.86
C ASP A 17 -18.40 8.22 -1.80
N ARG A 18 -19.68 8.09 -2.20
CA ARG A 18 -20.82 8.09 -1.29
C ARG A 18 -20.79 6.89 -0.34
N LEU A 19 -20.61 5.68 -0.86
CA LEU A 19 -20.55 4.45 -0.06
C LEU A 19 -19.42 4.51 0.96
N ARG A 20 -18.24 5.03 0.59
CA ARG A 20 -17.13 5.24 1.52
C ARG A 20 -17.50 6.16 2.68
N LYS A 21 -18.19 7.28 2.39
CA LYS A 21 -18.63 8.21 3.42
C LYS A 21 -19.66 7.55 4.35
N GLU A 22 -20.62 6.81 3.80
CA GLU A 22 -21.62 6.08 4.59
C GLU A 22 -20.99 4.99 5.47
N GLN A 23 -19.97 4.26 4.97
CA GLN A 23 -19.23 3.28 5.76
C GLN A 23 -18.48 3.93 6.95
N GLU A 24 -17.86 5.09 6.75
CA GLU A 24 -17.20 5.85 7.82
C GLU A 24 -18.21 6.27 8.90
N GLU A 25 -19.38 6.77 8.49
CA GLU A 25 -20.46 7.15 9.43
C GLU A 25 -20.95 5.95 10.25
N VAL A 26 -21.14 4.78 9.61
CA VAL A 26 -21.54 3.55 10.31
C VAL A 26 -20.44 3.08 11.27
N LEU A 27 -19.17 3.15 10.87
CA LEU A 27 -18.04 2.77 11.71
C LEU A 27 -17.93 3.65 12.97
N VAL A 28 -18.14 4.96 12.82
CA VAL A 28 -18.21 5.90 13.94
C VAL A 28 -19.35 5.55 14.90
N GLU A 29 -20.53 5.22 14.40
CA GLU A 29 -21.68 4.87 15.25
C GLU A 29 -21.49 3.50 15.93
N ILE A 30 -20.88 2.52 15.26
CA ILE A 30 -20.46 1.23 15.87
C ILE A 30 -19.51 1.48 17.04
N ASN A 31 -18.46 2.28 16.83
CA ASN A 31 -17.48 2.60 17.87
C ASN A 31 -18.13 3.30 19.08
N LYS A 32 -19.06 4.21 18.82
CA LYS A 32 -19.83 4.90 19.85
C LYS A 32 -20.74 3.94 20.63
N MET A 33 -21.37 2.98 19.96
CA MET A 33 -22.17 1.94 20.61
C MET A 33 -21.30 1.01 21.47
N HIS A 34 -20.14 0.59 20.97
CA HIS A 34 -19.17 -0.20 21.74
C HIS A 34 -18.70 0.55 23.00
N LYS A 35 -18.37 1.84 22.87
CA LYS A 35 -17.98 2.66 24.01
C LYS A 35 -19.09 2.79 25.06
N LYS A 36 -20.35 2.93 24.62
CA LYS A 36 -21.51 2.98 25.52
C LYS A 36 -21.73 1.64 26.25
N LEU A 37 -21.61 0.52 25.54
CA LEU A 37 -21.78 -0.81 26.12
C LEU A 37 -20.67 -1.15 27.11
N GLN A 38 -19.42 -0.76 26.83
CA GLN A 38 -18.29 -0.91 27.76
C GLN A 38 -18.42 -0.04 29.01
N ALA A 39 -18.91 1.18 28.87
CA ALA A 39 -19.08 2.11 30.00
C ALA A 39 -20.27 1.78 30.90
N SER A 40 -21.19 0.91 30.47
CA SER A 40 -22.43 0.64 31.21
C SER A 40 -22.86 -0.83 31.06
N PRO A 41 -22.08 -1.77 31.63
CA PRO A 41 -22.33 -3.21 31.49
C PRO A 41 -23.68 -3.66 32.10
N GLU A 42 -24.18 -2.98 33.14
CA GLU A 42 -25.48 -3.24 33.76
C GLU A 42 -26.68 -3.00 32.82
N ILE A 43 -26.52 -2.24 31.73
CA ILE A 43 -27.63 -1.92 30.82
C ILE A 43 -27.94 -3.11 29.91
N VAL A 44 -26.92 -3.94 29.60
CA VAL A 44 -27.07 -5.16 28.78
C VAL A 44 -27.88 -6.25 29.50
N GLU A 45 -27.87 -6.25 30.84
CA GLU A 45 -28.60 -7.24 31.64
C GLU A 45 -30.07 -6.86 31.91
N LYS A 46 -30.49 -5.63 31.55
CA LYS A 46 -31.86 -5.18 31.77
C LYS A 46 -32.80 -5.70 30.68
N PRO A 47 -33.88 -6.42 31.02
CA PRO A 47 -34.87 -6.85 30.05
C PRO A 47 -35.57 -5.62 29.45
N GLY A 48 -35.29 -5.33 28.17
CA GLY A 48 -35.77 -4.14 27.46
C GLY A 48 -34.67 -3.34 26.75
N ASP A 49 -33.40 -3.67 26.95
CA ASP A 49 -32.31 -3.01 26.22
C ASP A 49 -32.26 -3.44 24.75
N ILE A 50 -32.34 -2.45 23.86
CA ILE A 50 -32.25 -2.61 22.40
C ILE A 50 -30.85 -2.26 21.87
N SER A 51 -29.89 -1.93 22.73
CA SER A 51 -28.55 -1.50 22.34
C SER A 51 -27.79 -2.58 21.56
N LEU A 52 -27.89 -3.84 21.98
CA LEU A 52 -27.32 -4.97 21.23
C LEU A 52 -28.03 -5.20 19.89
N ALA A 53 -29.35 -5.03 19.83
CA ALA A 53 -30.12 -5.14 18.58
C ALA A 53 -29.74 -4.02 17.59
N LYS A 54 -29.57 -2.79 18.08
CA LYS A 54 -29.08 -1.66 17.28
C LYS A 54 -27.66 -1.89 16.77
N LEU A 55 -26.76 -2.40 17.63
CA LEU A 55 -25.40 -2.74 17.23
C LEU A 55 -25.38 -3.83 16.15
N LYS A 56 -26.19 -4.88 16.30
CA LYS A 56 -26.37 -5.91 15.27
C LYS A 56 -26.82 -5.30 13.95
N ASN A 57 -27.81 -4.40 13.98
CA ASN A 57 -28.30 -3.72 12.76
C ASN A 57 -27.21 -2.86 12.11
N LEU A 58 -26.38 -2.16 12.89
CA LEU A 58 -25.24 -1.39 12.35
C LEU A 58 -24.21 -2.30 11.67
N TYR A 59 -23.93 -3.48 12.22
CA TYR A 59 -23.04 -4.46 11.58
C TYR A 59 -23.62 -5.05 10.30
N ILE A 60 -24.94 -5.31 10.27
CA ILE A 60 -25.63 -5.75 9.06
C ILE A 60 -25.54 -4.66 7.99
N GLN A 61 -25.81 -3.41 8.36
CA GLN A 61 -25.69 -2.27 7.46
C GLN A 61 -24.25 -2.09 6.94
N ALA A 62 -23.24 -2.22 7.80
CA ALA A 62 -21.84 -2.16 7.40
C ALA A 62 -21.49 -3.26 6.38
N LYS A 63 -22.00 -4.48 6.59
CA LYS A 63 -21.83 -5.59 5.65
C LYS A 63 -22.50 -5.30 4.30
N GLU A 64 -23.73 -4.82 4.29
CA GLU A 64 -24.45 -4.46 3.06
C GLU A 64 -23.75 -3.36 2.28
N LEU A 65 -23.27 -2.31 2.97
CA LEU A 65 -22.49 -1.23 2.35
C LEU A 65 -21.18 -1.73 1.72
N SER A 66 -20.51 -2.70 2.37
CA SER A 66 -19.30 -3.31 1.83
C SER A 66 -19.60 -4.19 0.61
N GLU A 67 -20.67 -4.99 0.64
CA GLU A 67 -21.12 -5.79 -0.50
C GLU A 67 -21.52 -4.91 -1.71
N ASN A 68 -22.16 -3.76 -1.43
CA ASN A 68 -22.48 -2.77 -2.45
C ASN A 68 -21.23 -2.13 -3.05
N GLU A 69 -20.24 -1.74 -2.23
CA GLU A 69 -18.97 -1.17 -2.71
C GLU A 69 -18.22 -2.14 -3.61
N VAL A 70 -18.16 -3.42 -3.23
CA VAL A 70 -17.57 -4.48 -4.05
C VAL A 70 -18.31 -4.62 -5.39
N THR A 71 -19.64 -4.57 -5.36
CA THR A 71 -20.45 -4.67 -6.58
C THR A 71 -20.18 -3.50 -7.53
N VAL A 72 -20.21 -2.27 -7.04
CA VAL A 72 -19.93 -1.06 -7.85
C VAL A 72 -18.49 -1.05 -8.36
N SER A 73 -17.53 -1.50 -7.54
CA SER A 73 -16.12 -1.61 -7.94
C SER A 73 -15.93 -2.63 -9.07
N ASN A 74 -16.58 -3.79 -8.98
CA ASN A 74 -16.52 -4.80 -10.04
C ASN A 74 -17.15 -4.28 -11.35
N ILE A 75 -18.28 -3.56 -11.26
CA ILE A 75 -18.89 -2.91 -12.43
C ILE A 75 -17.91 -1.92 -13.05
N LEU A 76 -17.29 -1.05 -12.26
CA LEU A 76 -16.30 -0.08 -12.75
C LEU A 76 -15.09 -0.75 -13.41
N LEU A 77 -14.56 -1.83 -12.82
CA LEU A 77 -13.47 -2.59 -13.42
C LEU A 77 -13.87 -3.14 -14.79
N THR A 78 -15.06 -3.75 -14.91
CA THR A 78 -15.54 -4.26 -16.20
C THR A 78 -15.73 -3.13 -17.22
N GLN A 79 -16.24 -1.97 -16.80
CA GLN A 79 -16.40 -0.81 -17.68
C GLN A 79 -15.05 -0.27 -18.14
N LEU A 80 -14.04 -0.21 -17.25
CA LEU A 80 -12.68 0.23 -17.58
C LEU A 80 -11.97 -0.76 -18.51
N ASP A 81 -12.13 -2.07 -18.31
CA ASP A 81 -11.57 -3.10 -19.20
C ASP A 81 -12.14 -3.00 -20.62
N LEU A 82 -13.41 -2.60 -20.76
CA LEU A 82 -14.03 -2.34 -22.07
C LEU A 82 -13.50 -1.06 -22.76
N LEU A 83 -12.93 -0.11 -21.99
CA LEU A 83 -12.27 1.08 -22.56
C LEU A 83 -10.86 0.80 -23.06
N LEU A 84 -10.21 -0.24 -22.53
CA LEU A 84 -8.89 -0.65 -22.97
C LEU A 84 -9.03 -1.34 -24.34
N PRO A 85 -8.38 -0.84 -25.42
CA PRO A 85 -8.39 -1.53 -26.68
C PRO A 85 -7.72 -2.89 -26.50
N TYR A 86 -8.44 -3.98 -26.78
CA TYR A 86 -7.85 -5.30 -26.99
C TYR A 86 -6.91 -5.23 -28.20
N GLY A 87 -5.66 -4.83 -27.98
CA GLY A 87 -4.55 -5.09 -28.87
C GLY A 87 -4.08 -6.52 -28.63
N PRO A 88 -3.84 -7.33 -29.68
CA PRO A 88 -3.39 -8.69 -29.52
C PRO A 88 -2.04 -8.70 -28.81
N THR A 89 -1.92 -9.66 -27.89
CA THR A 89 -0.74 -10.01 -27.14
C THR A 89 0.52 -10.06 -28.00
N GLY A 90 1.57 -9.40 -27.51
CA GLY A 90 2.95 -9.79 -27.82
C GLY A 90 3.57 -9.12 -29.04
N GLN A 91 4.63 -8.38 -28.76
CA GLN A 91 5.88 -8.24 -29.52
C GLN A 91 6.31 -6.80 -29.79
N GLN A 92 7.47 -6.47 -29.22
CA GLN A 92 8.48 -5.53 -29.69
C GLN A 92 7.98 -4.20 -30.27
N ARG A 93 7.94 -3.19 -29.40
CA ARG A 93 7.85 -1.79 -29.80
C ARG A 93 9.18 -1.35 -30.44
N ARG A 94 9.36 -1.57 -31.74
CA ARG A 94 10.39 -0.91 -32.55
C ARG A 94 9.77 0.19 -33.42
N LYS A 95 10.22 1.43 -33.13
CA LYS A 95 10.39 2.63 -33.96
C LYS A 95 9.52 2.87 -35.23
N LEU A 96 8.98 4.11 -35.25
CA LEU A 96 9.09 5.18 -36.29
C LEU A 96 7.85 5.57 -37.12
N GLY A 97 7.72 6.90 -37.29
CA GLY A 97 6.92 7.62 -38.32
C GLY A 97 5.97 8.65 -37.71
N VAL A 98 6.40 9.84 -37.26
CA VAL A 98 6.57 11.08 -38.05
C VAL A 98 5.48 11.33 -39.10
N ALA A 99 4.57 12.27 -38.79
CA ALA A 99 3.92 13.12 -39.78
C ALA A 99 3.58 14.47 -39.13
N GLU A 100 4.10 15.52 -39.74
CA GLU A 100 4.13 16.93 -39.32
C GLU A 100 2.80 17.67 -39.53
N GLY A 101 2.66 18.80 -38.81
CA GLY A 101 2.02 20.02 -39.33
C GLY A 101 0.68 20.43 -38.71
N ASN A 102 0.67 21.47 -37.88
CA ASN A 102 0.14 22.80 -38.24
C ASN A 102 -0.01 23.72 -37.00
N ASP A 103 0.85 24.73 -36.92
CA ASP A 103 0.85 25.84 -35.95
C ASP A 103 -0.25 26.88 -36.23
N GLN A 104 -1.06 27.26 -35.23
CA GLN A 104 -1.61 28.64 -35.10
C GLN A 104 -1.84 29.09 -33.65
N LYS A 105 -0.76 29.63 -33.04
CA LYS A 105 -0.67 30.86 -32.22
C LYS A 105 -1.96 31.43 -31.58
N ARG A 106 -2.11 31.30 -30.25
CA ARG A 106 -2.63 32.38 -29.37
C ARG A 106 -1.85 32.46 -28.05
N LYS A 107 -1.28 33.64 -27.81
CA LYS A 107 -0.52 34.09 -26.63
C LYS A 107 -1.36 33.98 -25.34
N ARG A 108 -0.76 33.54 -24.21
CA ARG A 108 -0.43 34.37 -23.01
C ARG A 108 0.08 33.52 -21.83
N MET A 109 1.28 33.88 -21.34
CA MET A 109 1.88 33.65 -20.00
C MET A 109 2.31 32.25 -19.53
N LYS A 110 3.62 31.99 -19.73
CA LYS A 110 4.67 31.57 -18.77
C LYS A 110 4.21 30.86 -17.47
N VAL A 111 4.48 29.56 -17.39
CA VAL A 111 5.49 28.89 -16.55
C VAL A 111 5.17 27.41 -16.68
N ASP A 112 5.84 26.79 -17.64
CA ASP A 112 5.84 25.37 -17.84
C ASP A 112 6.90 24.81 -16.90
N SER A 113 6.46 24.30 -15.76
CA SER A 113 7.23 23.29 -15.04
C SER A 113 6.42 22.03 -15.20
N ASP A 114 6.94 21.16 -16.07
CA ASP A 114 6.48 19.82 -16.38
C ASP A 114 6.19 19.00 -15.12
N VAL A 115 5.06 19.25 -14.48
CA VAL A 115 4.43 18.27 -13.61
C VAL A 115 3.77 17.30 -14.55
N ILE A 116 4.57 16.31 -14.99
CA ILE A 116 4.07 15.02 -15.46
C ILE A 116 2.85 14.72 -14.61
N ARG A 117 1.65 14.71 -15.21
CA ARG A 117 0.39 14.42 -14.52
C ARG A 117 0.44 12.97 -14.04
N LEU A 118 1.17 12.74 -12.94
CA LEU A 118 1.21 11.48 -12.23
C LEU A 118 -0.20 11.18 -11.75
N SER A 119 -0.65 9.95 -11.94
CA SER A 119 -1.96 9.52 -11.48
C SER A 119 -2.10 9.76 -9.96
N PRO A 120 -3.30 10.02 -9.44
CA PRO A 120 -3.51 10.19 -8.00
C PRO A 120 -2.95 9.02 -7.17
N SER A 121 -3.03 7.79 -7.69
CA SER A 121 -2.43 6.60 -7.09
C SER A 121 -0.90 6.65 -7.04
N MET A 122 -0.24 7.03 -8.14
CA MET A 122 1.22 7.19 -8.19
C MET A 122 1.68 8.34 -7.29
N ARG A 123 0.89 9.42 -7.20
CA ARG A 123 1.16 10.53 -6.27
C ARG A 123 1.09 10.07 -4.81
N ASN A 124 0.04 9.35 -4.42
CA ASN A 124 -0.09 8.79 -3.08
C ASN A 124 1.06 7.81 -2.76
N GLN A 125 1.48 7.01 -3.74
CA GLN A 125 2.63 6.11 -3.58
C GLN A 125 3.93 6.90 -3.35
N ILE A 126 4.19 7.94 -4.15
CA ILE A 126 5.35 8.82 -3.96
C ILE A 126 5.33 9.49 -2.59
N GLU A 127 4.16 9.96 -2.12
CA GLU A 127 4.01 10.54 -0.78
C GLU A 127 4.26 9.51 0.34
N ALA A 128 3.77 8.28 0.17
CA ALA A 128 4.03 7.20 1.11
C ALA A 128 5.53 6.89 1.22
N TYR A 129 6.25 6.76 0.10
CA TYR A 129 7.70 6.53 0.11
C TYR A 129 8.49 7.74 0.62
N ALA A 130 8.05 8.96 0.32
CA ALA A 130 8.64 10.17 0.88
C ALA A 130 8.50 10.22 2.42
N SER A 131 7.42 9.64 2.96
CA SER A 131 7.19 9.56 4.40
C SER A 131 8.06 8.52 5.11
N LEU A 132 8.71 7.59 4.38
CA LEU A 132 9.59 6.56 4.93
C LEU A 132 10.97 7.11 5.34
N LYS A 133 11.26 8.39 5.10
CA LYS A 133 12.54 9.00 5.47
C LYS A 133 12.83 8.79 6.96
N GLY A 134 13.94 8.13 7.26
CA GLY A 134 14.37 7.77 8.61
C GLY A 134 13.78 6.47 9.16
N GLU A 135 12.82 5.85 8.45
CA GLU A 135 12.29 4.53 8.80
C GLU A 135 13.21 3.41 8.28
N GLN A 136 13.17 2.26 8.96
CA GLN A 136 13.82 1.03 8.50
C GLN A 136 12.92 0.35 7.47
N VAL A 137 13.51 -0.13 6.39
CA VAL A 137 12.85 -0.80 5.28
C VAL A 137 13.72 -1.96 4.82
N ALA A 138 13.17 -2.91 4.06
CA ALA A 138 14.00 -3.87 3.35
C ALA A 138 14.32 -3.38 1.95
N ALA A 139 15.59 -3.45 1.60
CA ALA A 139 16.09 -3.09 0.28
C ALA A 139 16.63 -4.33 -0.42
N ARG A 140 16.20 -4.53 -1.67
CA ARG A 140 16.79 -5.52 -2.55
C ARG A 140 18.02 -4.93 -3.22
N VAL A 141 19.17 -5.51 -2.91
CA VAL A 141 20.45 -5.20 -3.54
C VAL A 141 20.81 -6.38 -4.42
N THR A 142 20.50 -6.29 -5.71
CA THR A 142 20.91 -7.32 -6.68
C THR A 142 22.31 -6.96 -7.17
N ALA A 143 23.32 -7.75 -6.80
CA ALA A 143 24.63 -7.66 -7.44
C ALA A 143 24.55 -8.21 -8.87
N GLU A 144 25.22 -7.56 -9.82
CA GLU A 144 25.15 -7.81 -11.28
C GLU A 144 25.58 -9.23 -11.71
N SER A 145 25.98 -10.09 -10.77
CA SER A 145 26.40 -11.48 -10.98
C SER A 145 25.83 -12.47 -9.95
N ALA A 146 24.86 -12.05 -9.12
CA ALA A 146 24.26 -12.93 -8.11
C ALA A 146 23.04 -13.67 -8.67
N GLU A 147 23.03 -15.00 -8.57
CA GLU A 147 21.85 -15.84 -8.86
C GLU A 147 20.71 -15.66 -7.83
N LYS A 148 20.92 -14.84 -6.79
CA LYS A 148 20.00 -14.67 -5.66
C LYS A 148 19.83 -13.18 -5.35
N ASP A 149 18.56 -12.79 -5.19
CA ASP A 149 18.20 -11.47 -4.68
C ASP A 149 18.55 -11.39 -3.18
N GLU A 150 19.49 -10.52 -2.83
CA GLU A 150 19.85 -10.25 -1.44
C GLU A 150 19.04 -9.07 -0.91
N TRP A 151 18.42 -9.27 0.26
CA TRP A 151 17.59 -8.27 0.92
C TRP A 151 18.25 -7.83 2.22
N PHE A 152 18.32 -6.53 2.45
CA PHE A 152 18.94 -5.95 3.65
C PHE A 152 17.97 -5.03 4.38
N VAL A 153 18.00 -5.06 5.71
CA VAL A 153 17.35 -4.07 6.56
C VAL A 153 18.18 -2.81 6.53
N VAL A 154 17.65 -1.78 5.89
CA VAL A 154 18.33 -0.50 5.67
C VAL A 154 17.46 0.65 6.16
N LYS A 155 18.09 1.80 6.42
CA LYS A 155 17.41 3.02 6.84
C LYS A 155 17.31 4.00 5.67
N VAL A 156 16.11 4.50 5.40
CA VAL A 156 15.93 5.48 4.32
C VAL A 156 16.55 6.82 4.71
N ILE A 157 17.51 7.32 3.93
CA ILE A 157 18.13 8.63 4.12
C ILE A 157 17.37 9.69 3.33
N HIS A 158 17.12 9.39 2.05
CA HIS A 158 16.57 10.34 1.10
C HIS A 158 15.70 9.63 0.07
N PHE A 159 14.72 10.36 -0.45
CA PHE A 159 13.87 9.89 -1.53
C PHE A 159 13.73 10.99 -2.58
N ASP A 160 14.22 10.70 -3.78
CA ASP A 160 14.12 11.58 -4.92
C ASP A 160 12.79 11.34 -5.64
N ARG A 161 11.92 12.35 -5.60
CA ARG A 161 10.58 12.32 -6.18
C ARG A 161 10.60 12.36 -7.71
N GLU A 162 11.67 12.91 -8.30
CA GLU A 162 11.81 13.08 -9.74
C GLU A 162 12.28 11.77 -10.39
N THR A 163 13.33 11.18 -9.83
CA THR A 163 13.92 9.93 -10.34
C THR A 163 13.26 8.67 -9.78
N LYS A 164 12.44 8.79 -8.72
CA LYS A 164 11.85 7.67 -7.97
C LYS A 164 12.91 6.74 -7.38
N GLU A 165 14.04 7.32 -7.00
CA GLU A 165 15.15 6.63 -6.37
C GLU A 165 15.15 6.90 -4.86
N VAL A 166 15.35 5.83 -4.09
CA VAL A 166 15.44 5.84 -2.64
C VAL A 166 16.91 5.62 -2.27
N GLU A 167 17.48 6.57 -1.54
CA GLU A 167 18.78 6.43 -0.94
C GLU A 167 18.62 5.81 0.45
N VAL A 168 19.28 4.68 0.65
CA VAL A 168 19.20 3.87 1.88
C VAL A 168 20.57 3.61 2.46
N LEU A 169 20.64 3.50 3.78
CA LEU A 169 21.84 3.20 4.56
C LEU A 169 21.74 1.80 5.16
N ASP A 170 22.71 0.94 4.89
CA ASP A 170 22.89 -0.28 5.67
C ASP A 170 23.64 0.04 6.97
N GLU A 171 23.01 -0.27 8.10
CA GLU A 171 23.58 -0.10 9.45
C GLU A 171 24.15 -1.43 9.96
N GLU A 172 24.80 -2.22 9.09
CA GLU A 172 25.56 -3.41 9.50
C GLU A 172 26.56 -3.01 10.60
N PRO A 173 26.52 -3.61 11.80
CA PRO A 173 27.46 -3.30 12.86
C PRO A 173 28.84 -3.78 12.40
N GLY A 174 29.68 -2.84 11.96
CA GLY A 174 31.03 -3.13 11.54
C GLY A 174 31.83 -3.77 12.66
N ASP A 175 32.27 -5.00 12.41
CA ASP A 175 33.44 -5.58 13.09
C ASP A 175 34.65 -4.73 12.66
N ASP A 176 35.37 -4.20 13.65
CA ASP A 176 36.72 -3.62 13.58
C ASP A 176 36.98 -2.17 13.06
N GLU A 177 37.34 -1.33 14.05
CA GLU A 177 38.48 -0.38 14.13
C GLU A 177 38.74 0.74 13.10
N GLU A 178 38.05 0.90 11.98
CA GLU A 178 38.29 2.11 11.15
C GLU A 178 37.02 2.61 10.44
N GLY A 179 36.56 3.79 10.85
CA GLY A 179 35.24 4.31 10.51
C GLY A 179 34.93 4.37 9.02
N SER A 180 34.11 3.44 8.52
CA SER A 180 33.23 3.60 7.35
C SER A 180 32.24 2.43 7.16
N GLY A 181 31.70 1.84 8.23
CA GLY A 181 30.74 0.71 8.16
C GLY A 181 29.34 1.04 7.59
N GLN A 182 29.16 2.23 7.01
CA GLN A 182 27.87 2.72 6.50
C GLN A 182 27.86 2.62 4.98
N ARG A 183 27.26 1.55 4.44
CA ARG A 183 27.07 1.42 2.98
C ARG A 183 25.79 2.13 2.56
N THR A 184 25.92 3.13 1.69
CA THR A 184 24.79 3.82 1.07
C THR A 184 24.47 3.18 -0.28
N TYR A 185 23.18 2.90 -0.51
CA TYR A 185 22.69 2.38 -1.78
C TYR A 185 21.63 3.31 -2.35
N LYS A 186 21.67 3.52 -3.67
CA LYS A 186 20.62 4.23 -4.41
C LYS A 186 19.83 3.21 -5.22
N LEU A 187 18.58 3.00 -4.85
CA LEU A 187 17.73 1.92 -5.39
C LEU A 187 16.40 2.48 -5.87
N PRO A 188 15.78 1.90 -6.92
CA PRO A 188 14.44 2.30 -7.33
C PRO A 188 13.40 1.93 -6.26
N MET A 189 12.28 2.65 -6.22
CA MET A 189 11.15 2.36 -5.30
C MET A 189 10.70 0.88 -5.33
N SER A 190 10.81 0.21 -6.47
CA SER A 190 10.42 -1.21 -6.63
C SER A 190 11.31 -2.19 -5.88
N CYS A 191 12.51 -1.78 -5.46
CA CYS A 191 13.42 -2.60 -4.66
C CYS A 191 13.27 -2.33 -3.15
N ILE A 192 12.31 -1.50 -2.74
CA ILE A 192 12.12 -1.12 -1.34
C ILE A 192 10.78 -1.65 -0.82
N LEU A 193 10.84 -2.42 0.26
CA LEU A 193 9.69 -2.96 0.99
C LEU A 193 9.58 -2.28 2.37
N PRO A 194 8.59 -1.40 2.59
CA PRO A 194 8.39 -0.76 3.88
C PRO A 194 7.89 -1.75 4.93
N PHE A 195 8.33 -1.57 6.17
CA PHE A 195 7.79 -2.35 7.29
C PHE A 195 6.44 -1.78 7.78
N PRO A 196 5.56 -2.63 8.33
CA PRO A 196 4.35 -2.16 9.00
C PRO A 196 4.70 -1.19 10.13
N LYS A 197 3.94 -0.11 10.25
CA LYS A 197 4.16 0.89 11.30
C LYS A 197 3.89 0.25 12.68
N ARG A 198 4.88 0.37 13.59
CA ARG A 198 4.85 -0.20 14.95
C ARG A 198 3.66 0.25 15.82
N ASN A 199 2.94 1.29 15.40
CA ASN A 199 1.86 1.92 16.17
C ASN A 199 0.45 1.42 15.81
N ASP A 200 0.30 0.49 14.86
CA ASP A 200 -1.00 -0.07 14.49
C ASP A 200 -0.99 -1.61 14.62
N PRO A 201 -1.47 -2.17 15.75
CA PRO A 201 -1.56 -3.61 15.94
C PRO A 201 -2.51 -4.29 14.94
N SER A 202 -3.38 -3.53 14.26
CA SER A 202 -4.29 -4.02 13.21
C SER A 202 -3.56 -4.39 11.93
N ASN A 203 -2.34 -3.89 11.73
CA ASN A 203 -1.48 -4.17 10.57
C ASN A 203 -0.46 -5.28 10.84
N THR A 204 -0.51 -5.90 12.03
CA THR A 204 0.34 -7.05 12.35
C THR A 204 -0.31 -8.28 11.75
N GLN A 205 -0.07 -8.50 10.46
CA GLN A 205 -0.63 -9.64 9.75
C GLN A 205 0.06 -10.93 10.25
N GLU A 206 -0.74 -11.82 10.82
CA GLU A 206 -0.25 -13.11 11.32
C GLU A 206 0.00 -14.06 10.13
N PHE A 207 1.20 -14.63 10.04
CA PHE A 207 1.56 -15.51 8.94
C PHE A 207 1.12 -16.95 9.21
N SER A 208 0.30 -17.54 8.35
CA SER A 208 -0.09 -18.94 8.49
C SER A 208 1.09 -19.90 8.26
N THR A 209 1.07 -21.04 8.95
CA THR A 209 2.06 -22.11 8.76
C THR A 209 2.15 -22.54 7.29
N GLY A 210 3.36 -22.71 6.79
CA GLY A 210 3.65 -23.09 5.40
C GLY A 210 3.81 -21.92 4.43
N LYS A 211 3.63 -20.67 4.87
CA LYS A 211 3.91 -19.50 4.03
C LYS A 211 5.41 -19.21 3.94
N HIS A 212 5.84 -18.78 2.75
CA HIS A 212 7.19 -18.27 2.53
C HIS A 212 7.27 -16.80 2.92
N VAL A 213 8.34 -16.42 3.61
CA VAL A 213 8.58 -15.06 4.09
C VAL A 213 10.05 -14.72 3.93
N LEU A 214 10.37 -13.42 3.90
CA LEU A 214 11.73 -12.94 4.17
C LEU A 214 11.84 -12.68 5.67
N ALA A 215 12.83 -13.29 6.32
CA ALA A 215 13.09 -13.13 7.74
C ALA A 215 14.55 -12.75 7.98
N VAL A 216 14.76 -11.86 8.94
CA VAL A 216 16.10 -11.48 9.39
C VAL A 216 16.73 -12.65 10.17
N TYR A 217 17.97 -13.02 9.82
CA TYR A 217 18.71 -13.99 10.63
C TYR A 217 19.23 -13.32 11.90
N PRO A 218 19.12 -13.94 13.09
CA PRO A 218 19.58 -13.34 14.34
C PRO A 218 21.03 -12.85 14.27
N GLY A 219 21.26 -11.60 14.64
CA GLY A 219 22.60 -10.98 14.61
C GLY A 219 23.05 -10.46 13.24
N THR A 220 22.19 -10.47 12.22
CA THR A 220 22.49 -9.93 10.87
C THR A 220 21.50 -8.86 10.47
N THR A 221 21.86 -8.03 9.48
CA THR A 221 20.94 -7.09 8.82
C THR A 221 20.35 -7.66 7.53
N ALA A 222 20.73 -8.87 7.12
CA ALA A 222 20.24 -9.53 5.92
C ALA A 222 18.94 -10.31 6.16
N LEU A 223 18.07 -10.32 5.15
CA LEU A 223 16.84 -11.11 5.11
C LEU A 223 16.99 -12.31 4.18
N TYR A 224 16.54 -13.45 4.67
CA TYR A 224 16.59 -14.72 3.97
C TYR A 224 15.20 -15.31 3.77
N LYS A 225 15.03 -16.06 2.69
CA LYS A 225 13.79 -16.82 2.46
C LYS A 225 13.63 -17.89 3.53
N ALA A 226 12.53 -17.82 4.27
CA ALA A 226 12.16 -18.76 5.32
C ALA A 226 10.74 -19.31 5.07
N THR A 227 10.40 -20.39 5.76
CA THR A 227 9.03 -20.95 5.77
C THR A 227 8.51 -20.91 7.18
N VAL A 228 7.28 -20.42 7.36
CA VAL A 228 6.67 -20.28 8.69
C VAL A 228 6.28 -21.66 9.22
N VAL A 229 6.92 -22.08 10.31
CA VAL A 229 6.66 -23.40 10.94
C VAL A 229 5.60 -23.30 12.04
N SER A 230 5.56 -22.20 12.79
CA SER A 230 4.57 -21.94 13.83
C SER A 230 4.38 -20.44 13.99
N THR A 231 3.15 -20.00 14.27
CA THR A 231 2.93 -18.65 14.78
C THR A 231 3.32 -18.57 16.24
N PRO A 232 3.87 -17.44 16.71
CA PRO A 232 4.21 -17.27 18.11
C PRO A 232 2.94 -17.30 18.98
N ARG A 233 2.85 -18.27 19.90
CA ARG A 233 1.81 -18.31 20.93
C ARG A 233 2.09 -17.19 21.93
N LYS A 234 1.53 -15.99 21.75
CA LYS A 234 1.56 -14.84 22.69
C LYS A 234 2.62 -14.95 23.81
N VAL A 235 3.90 -14.83 23.46
CA VAL A 235 4.94 -14.53 24.45
C VAL A 235 5.60 -13.25 23.98
N SER A 236 5.42 -12.20 24.79
CA SER A 236 6.04 -10.89 24.62
C SER A 236 7.56 -11.00 24.74
N PHE A 237 8.22 -11.50 23.71
CA PHE A 237 9.63 -11.23 23.46
C PHE A 237 9.69 -10.25 22.29
N PHE A 238 9.95 -8.99 22.64
CA PHE A 238 10.35 -7.93 21.71
C PHE A 238 11.74 -8.27 21.15
N VAL A 239 11.79 -9.27 20.29
CA VAL A 239 12.87 -9.41 19.31
C VAL A 239 12.20 -9.09 18.00
N THR A 240 12.60 -7.99 17.38
CA THR A 240 12.20 -7.50 16.07
C THR A 240 12.45 -8.57 15.00
N ASN A 241 11.63 -9.61 14.98
CA ASN A 241 11.53 -10.54 13.86
C ASN A 241 10.73 -9.83 12.78
N ILE A 242 11.43 -9.00 12.03
CA ILE A 242 10.88 -8.31 10.87
C ILE A 242 10.69 -9.39 9.80
N CYS A 243 9.45 -9.84 9.65
CA CYS A 243 9.03 -10.75 8.59
C CYS A 243 8.32 -9.95 7.49
N ILE A 244 8.71 -10.15 6.24
CA ILE A 244 8.10 -9.50 5.07
C ILE A 244 7.50 -10.57 4.15
N TYR A 245 6.37 -10.23 3.52
CA TYR A 245 5.69 -11.06 2.53
C TYR A 245 6.49 -11.14 1.21
N LEU A 246 6.53 -12.34 0.62
CA LEU A 246 6.88 -12.61 -0.79
C LEU A 246 5.61 -12.99 -1.56
#